data_AF-A0A7W7YDA5-F1
#
_entry.id   AF-A0A7W7YDA5-F1
#
_cell.length_a   1.000
_cell.length_b   1.000
_cell.length_c   1.000
_cell.angle_alpha   90.00
_cell.angle_beta   90.00
_cell.angle_gamma   90.00
#
_symmetry.space_group_name_H-M   'P 1'
#
loop_
_entity.id
_entity.type
_entity.pdbx_description
1 polymer ?
#
loop_
_entity_poly.entity_id
_entity_poly.type
_entity_poly.pdbx_seq_one_letter_code
_entity_poly.pdbx_strand_id
1 'polypeptide(L)'
;MPAVDHLSHLIKLLDDDSEVVRHAVRQELNGMRRELPECIERLETPLSHEEERLVAQLLEPARRTELEETWMRWRWMDGPDAQLEEGLSQLSAFINGWRTQSSDLAKRLDTLAETAFAEKGRMDAHELAQWLFASHNGVTRFRGNSKDYYSPSNSNLFWVLDTGLGNPISLCCLYRLLGQRFGLEIEGCNFPGHFLSRVRYRDNTWLVDCFNRGRFMLAADVAKHHPAANPGMEDLIHEPATAEATLLRILRNLDEAYERIGLLQERQFMRRLAVKLMED
;
A
#
# COMPACT_ATOMS: atom_id res chain seq x y z
N MET A 1 27.32 -9.19 14.70
CA MET A 1 26.88 -10.23 15.65
C MET A 1 26.35 -9.68 16.97
N PRO A 2 26.82 -8.54 17.53
CA PRO A 2 26.28 -8.01 18.79
C PRO A 2 24.76 -7.77 18.81
N ALA A 3 24.19 -7.24 17.72
CA ALA A 3 22.76 -6.94 17.63
C ALA A 3 21.86 -8.20 17.64
N VAL A 4 22.30 -9.29 17.00
CA VAL A 4 21.55 -10.56 16.95
C VAL A 4 21.62 -11.28 18.30
N ASP A 5 22.80 -11.26 18.93
CA ASP A 5 22.99 -11.83 20.26
C ASP A 5 22.14 -11.06 21.29
N HIS A 6 22.15 -9.73 21.22
CA HIS A 6 21.31 -8.86 22.06
C HIS A 6 19.81 -9.14 21.86
N LEU A 7 19.35 -9.21 20.61
CA LEU A 7 17.95 -9.54 20.31
C LEU A 7 17.54 -10.91 20.87
N SER A 8 18.41 -11.91 20.78
CA SER A 8 18.17 -13.25 21.33
C SER A 8 17.96 -13.23 22.85
N HIS A 9 18.57 -12.28 23.56
CA HIS A 9 18.32 -12.06 24.98
C HIS A 9 16.99 -11.34 25.22
N LEU A 10 16.65 -10.33 24.42
CA LEU A 10 15.37 -9.61 24.52
C LEU A 10 14.17 -10.53 24.30
N ILE A 11 14.25 -11.47 23.35
CA ILE A 11 13.19 -12.42 23.03
C ILE A 11 12.80 -13.28 24.25
N LYS A 12 13.80 -13.73 25.02
CA LYS A 12 13.59 -14.53 26.25
C LYS A 12 12.92 -13.76 27.39
N LEU A 13 12.77 -12.44 27.26
CA LEU A 13 12.18 -11.56 28.26
C LEU A 13 10.83 -10.99 27.81
N LEU A 14 10.32 -11.38 26.63
CA LEU A 14 9.07 -10.84 26.08
C LEU A 14 7.85 -11.18 26.92
N ASP A 15 7.85 -12.34 27.59
CA ASP A 15 6.75 -12.84 28.42
C ASP A 15 6.87 -12.48 29.91
N ASP A 16 7.93 -11.76 30.30
CA ASP A 16 8.14 -11.34 31.70
C ASP A 16 7.01 -10.41 32.15
N ASP A 17 6.42 -10.66 33.33
CA ASP A 17 5.32 -9.88 33.90
C ASP A 17 5.76 -8.59 34.61
N SER A 18 7.05 -8.40 34.84
CA SER A 18 7.61 -7.20 35.46
C SER A 18 7.47 -5.98 34.55
N GLU A 19 6.76 -4.95 35.02
CA GLU A 19 6.64 -3.68 34.30
C GLU A 19 8.01 -3.05 33.99
N VAL A 20 8.99 -3.22 34.89
CA VAL A 20 10.35 -2.71 34.71
C VAL A 20 11.05 -3.44 33.56
N VAL A 21 10.91 -4.76 33.49
CA VAL A 21 11.49 -5.58 32.41
C VAL A 21 10.81 -5.25 31.09
N ARG A 22 9.48 -5.22 31.04
CA ARG A 22 8.72 -4.84 29.83
C ARG A 22 9.09 -3.45 29.34
N HIS A 23 9.26 -2.49 30.24
CA HIS A 23 9.71 -1.15 29.88
C HIS A 23 11.11 -1.16 29.25
N ALA A 24 12.06 -1.87 29.86
CA ALA A 24 13.42 -1.99 29.34
C ALA A 24 13.46 -2.68 27.97
N VAL A 25 12.78 -3.83 27.82
CA VAL A 25 12.69 -4.55 26.54
C VAL A 25 12.10 -3.67 25.45
N ARG A 26 11.04 -2.90 25.77
CA ARG A 26 10.45 -1.94 24.82
C ARG A 26 11.43 -0.85 24.39
N GLN A 27 12.22 -0.30 25.31
CA GLN A 27 13.21 0.74 24.96
C GLN A 27 14.26 0.18 24.00
N GLU A 28 14.80 -1.00 24.31
CA GLU A 28 15.82 -1.67 23.50
C GLU A 28 15.28 -2.02 22.11
N LEU A 29 14.09 -2.65 22.03
CA LEU A 29 13.44 -2.98 20.75
C LEU A 29 13.15 -1.73 19.92
N ASN A 30 12.77 -0.62 20.55
CA ASN A 30 12.58 0.65 19.84
C ASN A 30 13.90 1.22 19.32
N GLY A 31 14.98 1.13 20.09
CA GLY A 31 16.32 1.56 19.69
C GLY A 31 16.83 0.85 18.44
N MET A 32 16.49 -0.44 18.30
CA MET A 32 16.89 -1.25 17.14
C MET A 32 15.77 -1.51 16.12
N ARG A 33 14.63 -0.81 16.18
CA ARG A 33 13.43 -1.10 15.38
C ARG A 33 13.70 -1.20 13.88
N ARG A 34 14.61 -0.38 13.34
CA ARG A 34 14.96 -0.39 11.91
C ARG A 34 15.77 -1.64 11.53
N GLU A 35 16.67 -2.09 12.39
CA GLU A 35 17.50 -3.27 12.13
C GLU A 35 16.77 -4.58 12.48
N LEU A 36 15.62 -4.47 13.16
CA LEU A 36 14.90 -5.62 13.71
C LEU A 36 14.49 -6.66 12.66
N PRO A 37 13.93 -6.32 11.47
CA PRO A 37 13.62 -7.31 10.45
C PRO A 37 14.84 -8.14 10.02
N GLU A 38 15.95 -7.46 9.72
CA GLU A 38 17.21 -8.12 9.31
C GLU A 38 17.82 -8.96 10.44
N CYS A 39 17.70 -8.49 11.70
CA CYS A 39 18.17 -9.26 12.85
C CYS A 39 17.36 -10.54 13.03
N ILE A 40 16.04 -10.50 12.81
CA ILE A 40 15.15 -11.65 12.98
C ILE A 40 15.38 -12.70 11.89
N GLU A 41 15.62 -12.29 10.64
CA GLU A 41 15.98 -13.22 9.55
C GLU A 41 17.27 -14.00 9.83
N ARG A 42 18.14 -13.46 10.69
CA ARG A 42 19.44 -14.03 11.07
C ARG A 42 19.40 -14.85 12.35
N LEU A 43 18.26 -14.92 13.04
CA LEU A 43 18.10 -15.78 14.21
C LEU A 43 18.20 -17.24 13.78
N GLU A 44 18.82 -18.07 14.63
CA GLU A 44 18.90 -19.52 14.39
C GLU A 44 17.51 -20.16 14.43
N THR A 45 16.61 -19.63 15.26
CA THR A 45 15.22 -20.07 15.39
C THR A 45 14.29 -18.91 15.08
N PRO A 46 13.30 -19.08 14.18
CA PRO A 46 12.29 -18.06 13.93
C PRO A 46 11.48 -17.77 15.20
N LEU A 47 10.98 -16.54 15.31
CA LEU A 47 10.01 -16.22 16.36
C LEU A 47 8.78 -17.11 16.25
N SER A 48 8.28 -17.55 17.39
CA SER A 48 6.95 -18.13 17.52
C SER A 48 5.87 -17.05 17.29
N HIS A 49 4.65 -17.49 16.96
CA HIS A 49 3.52 -16.59 16.77
C HIS A 49 3.24 -15.70 18.00
N GLU A 50 3.50 -16.21 19.21
CA GLU A 50 3.33 -15.45 20.45
C GLU A 50 4.40 -14.37 20.60
N GLU A 51 5.67 -14.70 20.36
CA GLU A 51 6.76 -13.73 20.41
C GLU A 51 6.56 -12.63 19.35
N GLU A 52 6.12 -12.98 18.14
CA GLU A 52 5.79 -12.00 17.10
C GLU A 52 4.69 -11.03 17.54
N ARG A 53 3.67 -11.56 18.22
CA ARG A 53 2.56 -10.77 18.79
C ARG A 53 3.06 -9.83 19.88
N LEU A 54 3.91 -10.31 20.79
CA LEU A 54 4.47 -9.50 21.87
C LEU A 54 5.38 -8.39 21.33
N VAL A 55 6.26 -8.69 20.38
CA VAL A 55 7.09 -7.69 19.69
C VAL A 55 6.20 -6.63 19.02
N ALA A 56 5.14 -7.06 18.32
CA ALA A 56 4.22 -6.15 17.67
C ALA A 56 3.54 -5.21 18.68
N GLN A 57 3.07 -5.72 19.81
CA GLN A 57 2.44 -4.93 20.87
C GLN A 57 3.40 -3.92 21.51
N LEU A 58 4.65 -4.31 21.76
CA LEU A 58 5.64 -3.42 22.38
C LEU A 58 6.05 -2.26 21.48
N LEU A 59 6.13 -2.51 20.16
CA LEU A 59 6.52 -1.51 19.16
C LEU A 59 5.36 -0.65 18.66
N GLU A 60 4.13 -1.10 18.87
CA GLU A 60 2.89 -0.46 18.39
C GLU A 60 2.84 1.05 18.68
N PRO A 61 3.04 1.51 19.94
CA PRO A 61 2.87 2.93 20.26
C PRO A 61 3.90 3.81 19.54
N ALA A 62 5.16 3.36 19.49
CA ALA A 62 6.23 4.10 18.82
C ALA A 62 6.01 4.17 17.31
N ARG A 63 5.48 3.11 16.70
CA ARG A 63 5.14 3.09 15.26
C ARG A 63 3.99 4.04 14.95
N ARG A 64 2.97 4.13 15.82
CA ARG A 64 1.89 5.13 15.67
C ARG A 64 2.43 6.56 15.75
N THR A 65 3.23 6.86 16.77
CA THR A 65 3.84 8.19 16.94
C THR A 65 4.70 8.56 15.74
N GLU A 66 5.57 7.65 15.28
CA GLU A 66 6.41 7.88 14.11
C GLU A 66 5.58 8.17 12.85
N LEU A 67 4.54 7.37 12.57
CA LEU A 67 3.69 7.65 11.42
C LEU A 67 2.98 9.00 11.59
N GLU A 68 2.38 9.30 12.74
CA GLU A 68 1.71 10.58 12.97
C GLU A 68 2.63 11.80 12.77
N GLU A 69 3.89 11.72 13.20
CA GLU A 69 4.89 12.78 13.05
C GLU A 69 5.39 12.92 11.61
N THR A 70 5.50 11.81 10.89
CA THR A 70 6.11 11.77 9.56
C THR A 70 5.10 11.77 8.43
N TRP A 71 3.80 11.65 8.74
CA TRP A 71 2.75 11.40 7.75
C TRP A 71 2.72 12.39 6.59
N MET A 72 3.03 13.67 6.82
CA MET A 72 2.97 14.70 5.76
C MET A 72 4.25 14.78 4.91
N ARG A 73 5.23 13.89 5.12
CA ARG A 73 6.50 13.90 4.36
C ARG A 73 6.30 13.76 2.86
N TRP A 74 5.33 12.94 2.45
CA TRP A 74 5.05 12.71 1.04
C TRP A 74 4.78 13.99 0.26
N ARG A 75 4.26 15.07 0.87
CA ARG A 75 4.00 16.36 0.19
C ARG A 75 5.27 17.00 -0.37
N TRP A 76 6.41 16.74 0.26
CA TRP A 76 7.70 17.32 -0.09
C TRP A 76 8.49 16.48 -1.09
N MET A 77 7.88 15.42 -1.63
CA MET A 77 8.49 14.59 -2.66
C MET A 77 8.35 15.25 -4.04
N ASP A 78 9.36 15.01 -4.88
CA ASP A 78 9.44 15.61 -6.21
C ASP A 78 8.49 14.93 -7.20
N GLY A 79 7.35 15.56 -7.43
CA GLY A 79 6.37 15.14 -8.44
C GLY A 79 5.36 14.10 -7.94
N PRO A 80 4.23 13.95 -8.64
CA PRO A 80 3.05 13.27 -8.12
C PRO A 80 3.24 11.77 -7.88
N ASP A 81 4.14 11.11 -8.62
CA ASP A 81 4.41 9.68 -8.43
C ASP A 81 5.26 9.42 -7.18
N ALA A 82 6.29 10.24 -6.92
CA ALA A 82 7.10 10.16 -5.71
C ALA A 82 6.28 10.51 -4.46
N GLN A 83 5.38 11.49 -4.57
CA GLN A 83 4.41 11.82 -3.51
C GLN A 83 3.49 10.62 -3.21
N LEU A 84 2.92 10.01 -4.25
CA LEU A 84 2.04 8.86 -4.08
C LEU A 84 2.80 7.65 -3.50
N GLU A 85 3.99 7.36 -4.00
CA GLU A 85 4.82 6.23 -3.56
C GLU A 85 5.23 6.38 -2.08
N GLU A 86 5.65 7.57 -1.64
CA GLU A 86 6.00 7.81 -0.23
C GLU A 86 4.78 7.64 0.69
N GLY A 87 3.63 8.23 0.35
CA GLY A 87 2.42 8.09 1.16
C GLY A 87 1.94 6.64 1.25
N LEU A 88 1.99 5.89 0.15
CA LEU A 88 1.68 4.46 0.12
C LEU A 88 2.68 3.63 0.92
N SER A 89 3.97 3.98 0.84
CA SER A 89 5.05 3.32 1.58
C SER A 89 4.84 3.45 3.09
N GLN A 90 4.52 4.66 3.57
CA GLN A 90 4.25 4.93 4.97
C GLN A 90 3.02 4.16 5.47
N LEU A 91 1.88 4.23 4.75
CA LEU A 91 0.66 3.50 5.13
C LEU A 91 0.86 1.99 5.09
N SER A 92 1.45 1.47 4.01
CA SER A 92 1.66 0.02 3.83
C SER A 92 2.61 -0.52 4.89
N ALA A 93 3.72 0.16 5.18
CA ALA A 93 4.64 -0.27 6.24
C ALA A 93 3.97 -0.23 7.62
N PHE A 94 3.12 0.76 7.89
CA PHE A 94 2.35 0.81 9.13
C PHE A 94 1.37 -0.37 9.27
N ILE A 95 0.60 -0.66 8.23
CA ILE A 95 -0.36 -1.78 8.25
C ILE A 95 0.36 -3.13 8.33
N ASN A 96 1.50 -3.25 7.66
CA ASN A 96 2.27 -4.50 7.57
C ASN A 96 3.05 -4.86 8.84
N GLY A 97 3.04 -3.99 9.85
CA GLY A 97 3.67 -4.25 11.14
C GLY A 97 5.15 -3.89 11.18
N TRP A 98 5.86 -4.41 12.19
CA TRP A 98 7.26 -4.08 12.44
C TRP A 98 8.24 -4.72 11.45
N ARG A 99 7.76 -5.64 10.60
CA ARG A 99 8.58 -6.44 9.66
C ARG A 99 9.08 -5.67 8.43
N THR A 100 8.51 -4.51 8.16
CA THR A 100 8.80 -3.74 6.95
C THR A 100 8.99 -2.27 7.28
N GLN A 101 9.88 -1.62 6.56
CA GLN A 101 10.05 -0.18 6.57
C GLN A 101 9.39 0.45 5.35
N SER A 102 9.08 1.75 5.42
CA SER A 102 8.55 2.48 4.26
C SER A 102 9.54 2.44 3.07
N SER A 103 10.84 2.50 3.34
CA SER A 103 11.90 2.44 2.32
C SER A 103 11.98 1.11 1.56
N ASP A 104 11.28 0.06 2.00
CA ASP A 104 11.32 -1.25 1.34
C ASP A 104 10.35 -1.37 0.16
N LEU A 105 9.29 -0.54 0.10
CA LEU A 105 8.28 -0.65 -0.96
C LEU A 105 8.88 -0.32 -2.33
N ALA A 106 9.68 0.75 -2.42
CA ALA A 106 10.36 1.16 -3.65
C ALA A 106 11.22 0.02 -4.22
N LYS A 107 12.03 -0.62 -3.37
CA LYS A 107 12.89 -1.76 -3.75
C LYS A 107 12.08 -2.93 -4.32
N ARG A 108 10.92 -3.23 -3.72
CA ARG A 108 10.04 -4.31 -4.19
C ARG A 108 9.38 -3.97 -5.53
N LEU A 109 8.98 -2.71 -5.73
CA LEU A 109 8.46 -2.24 -7.00
C LEU A 109 9.53 -2.24 -8.10
N ASP A 110 10.78 -1.88 -7.77
CA ASP A 110 11.94 -1.96 -8.67
C ASP A 110 12.19 -3.42 -9.08
N THR A 111 12.22 -4.34 -8.11
CA THR A 111 12.37 -5.79 -8.37
C THR A 111 11.25 -6.33 -9.26
N LEU A 112 10.01 -5.88 -9.04
CA LEU A 112 8.87 -6.25 -9.88
C LEU A 112 9.03 -5.70 -11.32
N ALA A 113 9.52 -4.47 -11.47
CA ALA A 113 9.79 -3.85 -12.76
C ALA A 113 10.88 -4.57 -13.53
N GLU A 114 11.98 -4.92 -12.87
CA GLU A 114 13.08 -5.72 -13.43
C GLU A 114 12.57 -7.08 -13.91
N THR A 115 11.73 -7.74 -13.10
CA THR A 115 11.10 -9.02 -13.48
C THR A 115 10.23 -8.85 -14.73
N ALA A 116 9.37 -7.83 -14.75
CA ALA A 116 8.50 -7.54 -15.90
C ALA A 116 9.31 -7.24 -17.17
N PHE A 117 10.40 -6.47 -17.05
CA PHE A 117 11.28 -6.15 -18.16
C PHE A 117 12.04 -7.38 -18.66
N ALA A 118 12.51 -8.26 -17.78
CA ALA A 118 13.18 -9.51 -18.15
C ALA A 118 12.24 -10.45 -18.92
N GLU A 119 10.94 -10.48 -18.56
CA GLU A 119 9.96 -11.37 -19.20
C GLU A 119 9.43 -10.85 -20.54
N LYS A 120 9.23 -9.52 -20.67
CA LYS A 120 8.49 -8.93 -21.81
C LYS A 120 9.23 -7.79 -22.53
N GLY A 121 10.34 -7.31 -21.98
CA GLY A 121 11.01 -6.11 -22.48
C GLY A 121 10.21 -4.84 -22.20
N ARG A 122 10.33 -3.85 -23.07
CA ARG A 122 9.49 -2.64 -23.00
C ARG A 122 8.04 -2.99 -23.33
N MET A 123 7.13 -2.40 -22.57
CA MET A 123 5.69 -2.56 -22.74
C MET A 123 5.03 -1.19 -22.83
N ASP A 124 3.99 -1.08 -23.65
CA ASP A 124 3.04 0.04 -23.55
C ASP A 124 2.11 -0.13 -22.33
N ALA A 125 1.27 0.88 -22.05
CA ALA A 125 0.31 0.85 -20.95
C ALA A 125 -0.61 -0.39 -21.02
N HIS A 126 -1.10 -0.72 -22.21
CA HIS A 126 -2.02 -1.84 -22.41
C HIS A 126 -1.34 -3.20 -22.20
N GLU A 127 -0.11 -3.35 -22.68
CA GLU A 127 0.72 -4.54 -22.46
C GLU A 127 1.09 -4.71 -20.99
N LEU A 128 1.45 -3.63 -20.28
CA LEU A 128 1.74 -3.67 -18.85
C LEU A 128 0.51 -4.08 -18.02
N ALA A 129 -0.66 -3.52 -18.35
CA ALA A 129 -1.91 -3.90 -17.70
C ALA A 129 -2.26 -5.38 -17.93
N GLN A 130 -2.04 -5.90 -19.15
CA GLN A 130 -2.21 -7.32 -19.42
C GLN A 130 -1.22 -8.17 -18.61
N TRP A 131 0.05 -7.77 -18.54
CA TRP A 131 1.06 -8.48 -17.76
C TRP A 131 0.70 -8.57 -16.27
N LEU A 132 0.17 -7.47 -15.70
CA LEU A 132 -0.25 -7.42 -14.30
C LEU A 132 -1.54 -8.20 -14.01
N PHE A 133 -2.59 -8.00 -14.84
CA PHE A 133 -3.96 -8.31 -14.44
C PHE A 133 -4.65 -9.40 -15.27
N ALA A 134 -4.12 -9.73 -16.45
CA ALA A 134 -4.72 -10.77 -17.28
C ALA A 134 -4.39 -12.17 -16.74
N SER A 135 -5.30 -13.12 -16.99
CA SER A 135 -5.07 -14.52 -16.65
C SER A 135 -4.28 -15.20 -17.76
N HIS A 136 -3.15 -15.79 -17.40
CA HIS A 136 -2.31 -16.59 -18.27
C HIS A 136 -2.24 -18.01 -17.69
N ASN A 137 -2.74 -18.99 -18.44
CA ASN A 137 -2.78 -20.40 -18.02
C ASN A 137 -3.46 -20.62 -16.65
N GLY A 138 -4.53 -19.86 -16.36
CA GLY A 138 -5.28 -19.94 -15.11
C GLY A 138 -4.64 -19.21 -13.93
N VAL A 139 -3.48 -18.58 -14.11
CA VAL A 139 -2.79 -17.79 -13.09
C VAL A 139 -2.90 -16.30 -13.44
N THR A 140 -3.12 -15.46 -12.43
CA THR A 140 -3.13 -14.00 -12.56
C THR A 140 -2.18 -13.45 -11.50
N ARG A 141 -1.28 -12.54 -11.89
CA ARG A 141 -0.29 -11.96 -10.96
C ARG A 141 -0.98 -11.09 -9.91
N PHE A 142 -1.85 -10.19 -10.35
CA PHE A 142 -2.61 -9.31 -9.48
C PHE A 142 -4.09 -9.30 -9.84
N ARG A 143 -4.97 -9.42 -8.86
CA ARG A 143 -6.43 -9.41 -9.06
C ARG A 143 -7.17 -8.82 -7.89
N GLY A 144 -8.41 -8.41 -8.15
CA GLY A 144 -9.33 -7.98 -7.10
C GLY A 144 -9.58 -9.05 -6.04
N ASN A 145 -9.52 -8.67 -4.77
CA ASN A 145 -9.92 -9.54 -3.65
C ASN A 145 -11.44 -9.54 -3.48
N SER A 146 -12.18 -10.14 -4.43
CA SER A 146 -13.65 -10.14 -4.38
C SER A 146 -14.24 -10.98 -3.23
N LYS A 147 -13.45 -11.91 -2.66
CA LYS A 147 -13.89 -12.77 -1.55
C LYS A 147 -13.86 -12.07 -0.21
N ASP A 148 -12.88 -11.19 -0.01
CA ASP A 148 -12.73 -10.36 1.18
C ASP A 148 -12.49 -8.90 0.77
N TYR A 149 -13.53 -8.32 0.14
CA TYR A 149 -13.46 -7.01 -0.49
C TYR A 149 -13.11 -5.88 0.49
N TYR A 150 -13.61 -5.99 1.71
CA TYR A 150 -13.43 -4.97 2.76
C TYR A 150 -12.25 -5.26 3.69
N SER A 151 -11.35 -6.18 3.33
CA SER A 151 -10.13 -6.44 4.09
C SER A 151 -9.25 -5.18 4.17
N PRO A 152 -8.79 -4.75 5.37
CA PRO A 152 -7.83 -3.65 5.47
C PRO A 152 -6.51 -3.98 4.76
N SER A 153 -6.15 -5.27 4.68
CA SER A 153 -4.96 -5.75 3.97
C SER A 153 -4.95 -5.38 2.48
N ASN A 154 -6.13 -5.21 1.87
CA ASN A 154 -6.23 -4.79 0.47
C ASN A 154 -5.64 -3.38 0.22
N SER A 155 -5.49 -2.55 1.26
CA SER A 155 -4.86 -1.21 1.22
C SER A 155 -3.37 -1.22 1.62
N ASN A 156 -2.77 -2.39 1.86
CA ASN A 156 -1.35 -2.56 2.16
C ASN A 156 -0.62 -3.11 0.92
N LEU A 157 0.23 -2.31 0.28
CA LEU A 157 0.94 -2.74 -0.92
C LEU A 157 1.95 -3.86 -0.69
N PHE A 158 2.51 -4.04 0.51
CA PHE A 158 3.32 -5.23 0.80
C PHE A 158 2.49 -6.51 0.68
N TRP A 159 1.30 -6.50 1.29
CA TRP A 159 0.37 -7.62 1.19
C TRP A 159 -0.13 -7.84 -0.24
N VAL A 160 -0.38 -6.77 -1.00
CA VAL A 160 -0.76 -6.88 -2.42
C VAL A 160 0.35 -7.52 -3.24
N LEU A 161 1.60 -7.11 -3.02
CA LEU A 161 2.78 -7.67 -3.69
C LEU A 161 3.01 -9.14 -3.33
N ASP A 162 2.79 -9.53 -2.08
CA ASP A 162 3.00 -10.90 -1.62
C ASP A 162 1.88 -11.86 -2.06
N THR A 163 0.62 -11.40 -2.07
CA THR A 163 -0.54 -12.27 -2.31
C THR A 163 -1.12 -12.16 -3.72
N GLY A 164 -0.80 -11.10 -4.45
CA GLY A 164 -1.44 -10.78 -5.72
C GLY A 164 -2.90 -10.33 -5.58
N LEU A 165 -3.38 -10.04 -4.37
CA LEU A 165 -4.76 -9.63 -4.10
C LEU A 165 -4.79 -8.15 -3.71
N GLY A 166 -5.83 -7.41 -4.12
CA GLY A 166 -5.96 -6.01 -3.74
C GLY A 166 -7.36 -5.44 -3.95
N ASN A 167 -7.57 -4.21 -3.49
CA ASN A 167 -8.77 -3.42 -3.78
C ASN A 167 -8.54 -2.56 -5.06
N PRO A 168 -9.58 -1.89 -5.58
CA PRO A 168 -9.44 -1.13 -6.83
C PRO A 168 -8.35 -0.06 -6.78
N ILE A 169 -8.25 0.68 -5.68
CA ILE A 169 -7.29 1.79 -5.55
C ILE A 169 -5.85 1.29 -5.44
N SER A 170 -5.57 0.25 -4.66
CA SER A 170 -4.22 -0.31 -4.53
C SER A 170 -3.73 -0.92 -5.84
N LEU A 171 -4.60 -1.61 -6.59
CA LEU A 171 -4.22 -2.18 -7.89
C LEU A 171 -3.95 -1.09 -8.93
N CYS A 172 -4.72 0.01 -8.91
CA CYS A 172 -4.43 1.18 -9.75
C CYS A 172 -3.12 1.87 -9.35
N CYS A 173 -2.85 1.99 -8.05
CA CYS A 173 -1.58 2.54 -7.55
C CYS A 173 -0.39 1.67 -7.98
N LEU A 174 -0.49 0.35 -7.86
CA LEU A 174 0.53 -0.59 -8.34
C LEU A 174 0.79 -0.41 -9.84
N TYR A 175 -0.27 -0.33 -10.65
CA TYR A 175 -0.15 -0.12 -12.09
C TYR A 175 0.54 1.20 -12.41
N ARG A 176 0.17 2.28 -11.73
CA ARG A 176 0.78 3.60 -11.88
C ARG A 176 2.27 3.61 -11.53
N LEU A 177 2.62 3.13 -10.34
CA LEU A 177 4.01 3.14 -9.85
C LEU A 177 4.91 2.19 -10.65
N LEU A 178 4.37 1.08 -11.14
CA LEU A 178 5.10 0.22 -12.06
C LEU A 178 5.23 0.89 -13.44
N GLY A 179 4.17 1.52 -13.95
CA GLY A 179 4.20 2.25 -15.22
C GLY A 179 5.23 3.36 -15.25
N GLN A 180 5.39 4.10 -14.15
CA GLN A 180 6.44 5.11 -14.00
C GLN A 180 7.83 4.52 -14.24
N ARG A 181 8.12 3.33 -13.70
CA ARG A 181 9.39 2.60 -13.92
C ARG A 181 9.57 2.15 -15.38
N PHE A 182 8.49 2.06 -16.13
CA PHE A 182 8.48 1.83 -17.58
C PHE A 182 8.47 3.13 -18.41
N GLY A 183 8.48 4.31 -17.77
CA GLY A 183 8.38 5.61 -18.45
C GLY A 183 6.98 5.89 -19.01
N LEU A 184 5.94 5.28 -18.43
CA LEU A 184 4.55 5.43 -18.85
C LEU A 184 3.81 6.43 -17.97
N GLU A 185 3.05 7.33 -18.59
CA GLU A 185 2.14 8.24 -17.89
C GLU A 185 0.83 7.52 -17.58
N ILE A 186 0.68 7.09 -16.32
CA ILE A 186 -0.52 6.44 -15.80
C ILE A 186 -1.01 7.26 -14.61
N GLU A 187 -2.25 7.72 -14.70
CA GLU A 187 -2.86 8.58 -13.68
C GLU A 187 -3.97 7.83 -12.96
N GLY A 188 -4.37 8.31 -11.78
CA GLY A 188 -5.58 7.82 -11.11
C GLY A 188 -6.81 8.54 -11.62
N CYS A 189 -7.97 7.91 -11.52
CA CYS A 189 -9.29 8.52 -11.72
C CYS A 189 -10.13 8.21 -10.48
N ASN A 190 -10.56 9.25 -9.77
CA ASN A 190 -11.30 9.14 -8.51
C ASN A 190 -12.78 8.79 -8.74
N PHE A 191 -13.05 7.79 -9.56
CA PHE A 191 -14.38 7.47 -10.05
C PHE A 191 -15.31 7.03 -8.88
N PRO A 192 -16.57 7.49 -8.84
CA PRO A 192 -17.46 7.22 -7.71
C PRO A 192 -17.70 5.71 -7.52
N GLY A 193 -17.59 5.23 -6.28
CA GLY A 193 -17.79 3.83 -5.93
C GLY A 193 -16.66 2.87 -6.35
N HIS A 194 -15.85 3.21 -7.37
CA HIS A 194 -14.80 2.33 -7.88
C HIS A 194 -13.62 3.15 -8.42
N PHE A 195 -12.41 2.97 -7.90
CA PHE A 195 -11.24 3.73 -8.37
C PHE A 195 -10.68 3.10 -9.65
N LEU A 196 -10.35 3.93 -10.64
CA LEU A 196 -9.85 3.51 -11.95
C LEU A 196 -8.48 4.15 -12.23
N SER A 197 -7.74 3.60 -13.18
CA SER A 197 -6.58 4.30 -13.75
C SER A 197 -6.97 5.02 -15.05
N ARG A 198 -6.23 6.05 -15.41
CA ARG A 198 -6.39 6.82 -16.65
C ARG A 198 -5.08 6.80 -17.42
N VAL A 199 -5.14 6.50 -18.71
CA VAL A 199 -3.96 6.50 -19.59
C VAL A 199 -4.27 7.18 -20.92
N ARG A 200 -3.32 7.90 -21.49
CA ARG A 200 -3.38 8.32 -22.90
C ARG A 200 -2.79 7.20 -23.76
N TYR A 201 -3.59 6.65 -24.67
CA TYR A 201 -3.18 5.58 -25.54
C TYR A 201 -3.82 5.74 -26.92
N ARG A 202 -2.98 5.77 -27.97
CA ARG A 202 -3.39 5.94 -29.38
C ARG A 202 -4.35 7.12 -29.56
N ASP A 203 -3.90 8.31 -29.15
CA ASP A 203 -4.64 9.59 -29.24
C ASP A 203 -5.97 9.66 -28.47
N ASN A 204 -6.24 8.68 -27.62
CA ASN A 204 -7.46 8.60 -26.83
C ASN A 204 -7.14 8.50 -25.34
N THR A 205 -8.06 9.00 -24.52
CA THR A 205 -8.05 8.76 -23.07
C THR A 205 -8.80 7.48 -22.76
N TRP A 206 -8.15 6.57 -22.07
CA TRP A 206 -8.72 5.31 -21.62
C TRP A 206 -8.78 5.26 -20.10
N LEU A 207 -9.89 4.73 -19.60
CA LEU A 207 -10.00 4.28 -18.22
C LEU A 207 -9.64 2.80 -18.16
N VAL A 208 -8.90 2.42 -17.13
CA VAL A 208 -8.44 1.05 -16.91
C VAL A 208 -8.94 0.56 -15.57
N ASP A 209 -9.75 -0.48 -15.60
CA ASP A 209 -10.25 -1.15 -14.40
C ASP A 209 -9.29 -2.26 -13.96
N CYS A 210 -8.33 -1.89 -13.12
CA CYS A 210 -7.29 -2.79 -12.61
C CYS A 210 -7.88 -3.90 -11.73
N PHE A 211 -9.01 -3.65 -11.04
CA PHE A 211 -9.70 -4.67 -10.25
C PHE A 211 -10.32 -5.74 -11.13
N ASN A 212 -10.94 -5.32 -12.24
CA ASN A 212 -11.57 -6.20 -13.22
C ASN A 212 -10.62 -6.56 -14.38
N ARG A 213 -9.45 -7.12 -14.03
CA ARG A 213 -8.47 -7.71 -14.94
C ARG A 213 -7.84 -6.72 -15.94
N GLY A 214 -7.70 -5.45 -15.55
CA GLY A 214 -7.09 -4.43 -16.40
C GLY A 214 -7.94 -4.08 -17.62
N ARG A 215 -9.28 -4.09 -17.48
CA ARG A 215 -10.19 -3.81 -18.60
C ARG A 215 -10.04 -2.35 -19.07
N PHE A 216 -9.73 -2.15 -20.34
CA PHE A 216 -9.69 -0.83 -20.98
C PHE A 216 -11.09 -0.42 -21.45
N MET A 217 -11.45 0.82 -21.14
CA MET A 217 -12.73 1.44 -21.50
C MET A 217 -12.44 2.83 -22.04
N LEU A 218 -13.01 3.17 -23.19
CA LEU A 218 -12.84 4.50 -23.74
C LEU A 218 -13.51 5.51 -22.81
N ALA A 219 -12.78 6.54 -22.38
CA ALA A 219 -13.29 7.52 -21.42
C ALA A 219 -14.58 8.20 -21.92
N ALA A 220 -14.64 8.50 -23.22
CA ALA A 220 -15.81 9.08 -23.87
C ALA A 220 -17.04 8.15 -23.84
N ASP A 221 -16.85 6.83 -23.89
CA ASP A 221 -17.97 5.88 -23.81
C ASP A 221 -18.48 5.76 -22.38
N VAL A 222 -17.59 5.75 -21.39
CA VAL A 222 -17.97 5.73 -19.97
C VAL A 222 -18.73 7.00 -19.60
N ALA A 223 -18.25 8.17 -20.02
CA ALA A 223 -18.94 9.45 -19.76
C ALA A 223 -20.36 9.48 -20.33
N LYS A 224 -20.60 8.86 -21.50
CA LYS A 224 -21.91 8.86 -22.17
C LYS A 224 -22.90 7.82 -21.63
N HIS A 225 -22.41 6.64 -21.23
CA HIS A 225 -23.29 5.48 -20.98
C HIS A 225 -23.32 5.03 -19.53
N HIS A 226 -22.53 5.63 -18.63
CA HIS A 226 -22.58 5.23 -17.22
C HIS A 226 -23.93 5.61 -16.59
N PRO A 227 -24.57 4.73 -15.79
CA PRO A 227 -25.87 5.02 -15.18
C PRO A 227 -25.90 6.28 -14.29
N ALA A 228 -24.74 6.71 -13.81
CA ALA A 228 -24.53 7.93 -13.03
C ALA A 228 -23.93 9.09 -13.84
N ALA A 229 -24.02 9.06 -15.18
CA ALA A 229 -23.50 10.11 -16.05
C ALA A 229 -24.18 11.45 -15.74
N ASN A 230 -23.38 12.40 -15.29
CA ASN A 230 -23.74 13.80 -15.08
C ASN A 230 -22.51 14.66 -15.42
N PRO A 231 -22.63 16.00 -15.56
CA PRO A 231 -21.49 16.86 -15.89
C PRO A 231 -20.28 16.69 -14.95
N GLY A 232 -20.51 16.48 -13.66
CA GLY A 232 -19.42 16.22 -12.70
C GLY A 232 -18.69 14.88 -12.91
N MET A 233 -19.29 13.92 -13.61
CA MET A 233 -18.61 12.68 -14.03
C MET A 233 -17.59 12.94 -15.13
N GLU A 234 -17.87 13.88 -16.04
CA GLU A 234 -16.95 14.25 -17.11
C GLU A 234 -15.68 14.87 -16.52
N ASP A 235 -15.83 15.81 -15.57
CA ASP A 235 -14.71 16.41 -14.84
C ASP A 235 -13.87 15.34 -14.11
N LEU A 236 -14.52 14.40 -13.39
CA LEU A 236 -13.82 13.30 -12.69
C LEU A 236 -13.05 12.35 -13.62
N ILE A 237 -13.50 12.20 -14.86
CA ILE A 237 -12.84 11.37 -15.87
C ILE A 237 -11.65 12.11 -16.49
N HIS A 238 -11.76 13.43 -16.65
CA HIS A 238 -10.72 14.23 -17.29
C HIS A 238 -9.62 14.69 -16.33
N GLU A 239 -9.94 14.89 -15.05
CA GLU A 239 -8.98 15.32 -14.05
C GLU A 239 -8.25 14.13 -13.41
N PRO A 240 -6.91 14.09 -13.43
CA PRO A 240 -6.17 13.05 -12.74
C PRO A 240 -6.31 13.18 -11.22
N ALA A 241 -6.53 12.06 -10.54
CA ALA A 241 -6.51 12.01 -9.09
C ALA A 241 -5.11 12.38 -8.57
N THR A 242 -5.07 13.39 -7.70
CA THR A 242 -3.84 13.80 -7.01
C THR A 242 -3.39 12.74 -6.00
N ALA A 243 -2.13 12.80 -5.58
CA ALA A 243 -1.63 11.94 -4.49
C ALA A 243 -2.49 12.13 -3.23
N GLU A 244 -2.80 13.36 -2.86
CA GLU A 244 -3.66 13.68 -1.72
C GLU A 244 -5.06 13.04 -1.82
N ALA A 245 -5.75 13.23 -2.95
CA ALA A 245 -7.08 12.65 -3.14
C ALA A 245 -7.06 11.12 -3.10
N THR A 246 -5.99 10.52 -3.63
CA THR A 246 -5.77 9.07 -3.62
C THR A 246 -5.53 8.57 -2.19
N LEU A 247 -4.62 9.19 -1.44
CA LEU A 247 -4.32 8.83 -0.05
C LEU A 247 -5.53 9.04 0.88
N LEU A 248 -6.28 10.13 0.71
CA LEU A 248 -7.51 10.36 1.46
C LEU A 248 -8.55 9.27 1.20
N ARG A 249 -8.68 8.81 -0.05
CA ARG A 249 -9.58 7.69 -0.38
C ARG A 249 -9.10 6.37 0.19
N ILE A 250 -7.79 6.11 0.23
CA ILE A 250 -7.22 4.94 0.90
C ILE A 250 -7.55 4.97 2.40
N LEU A 251 -7.38 6.12 3.06
CA LEU A 251 -7.71 6.28 4.48
C LEU A 251 -9.20 6.08 4.77
N ARG A 252 -10.09 6.53 3.87
CA ARG A 252 -11.54 6.27 3.96
C ARG A 252 -11.86 4.78 3.80
N ASN A 253 -11.22 4.10 2.85
CA ASN A 253 -11.38 2.65 2.70
C ASN A 253 -10.91 1.89 3.96
N LEU A 254 -9.81 2.34 4.57
CA LEU A 254 -9.31 1.77 5.82
C LEU A 254 -10.23 2.06 7.02
N ASP A 255 -10.78 3.28 7.14
CA ASP A 255 -11.81 3.63 8.14
C ASP A 255 -13.00 2.67 8.07
N GLU A 256 -13.55 2.46 6.86
CA GLU A 256 -14.66 1.53 6.65
C GLU A 256 -14.26 0.07 6.93
N ALA A 257 -13.08 -0.36 6.48
CA ALA A 257 -12.58 -1.71 6.71
C ALA A 257 -12.46 -2.02 8.20
N TYR A 258 -11.82 -1.12 8.97
CA TYR A 258 -11.65 -1.27 10.41
C TYR A 258 -12.96 -1.17 11.19
N GLU A 259 -13.92 -0.35 10.74
CA GLU A 259 -15.28 -0.34 11.30
C GLU A 259 -15.96 -1.71 11.17
N ARG A 260 -15.89 -2.33 9.99
CA ARG A 260 -16.55 -3.62 9.71
C ARG A 260 -16.03 -4.77 10.57
N ILE A 261 -14.74 -4.74 10.93
CA ILE A 261 -14.11 -5.76 11.79
C ILE A 261 -14.02 -5.35 13.26
N GLY A 262 -14.61 -4.22 13.66
CA GLY A 262 -14.69 -3.78 15.05
C GLY A 262 -13.38 -3.23 15.65
N LEU A 263 -12.39 -2.90 14.82
CA LEU A 263 -11.09 -2.37 15.24
C LEU A 263 -11.14 -0.84 15.38
N LEU A 264 -11.76 -0.38 16.48
CA LEU A 264 -12.07 1.05 16.70
C LEU A 264 -10.83 1.93 16.87
N GLN A 265 -9.73 1.41 17.42
CA GLN A 265 -8.50 2.21 17.63
C GLN A 265 -7.79 2.49 16.31
N GLU A 266 -7.73 1.49 15.44
CA GLU A 266 -7.19 1.55 14.08
C GLU A 266 -8.02 2.51 13.25
N ARG A 267 -9.34 2.37 13.32
CA ARG A 267 -10.31 3.28 12.71
C ARG A 267 -10.07 4.74 13.09
N GLN A 268 -10.00 5.04 14.39
CA GLN A 268 -9.77 6.39 14.89
C GLN A 268 -8.42 6.95 14.43
N PHE A 269 -7.40 6.10 14.37
CA PHE A 269 -6.08 6.50 13.87
C PHE A 269 -6.11 6.88 12.39
N MET A 270 -6.77 6.10 11.53
CA MET A 270 -6.94 6.44 10.11
C MET A 270 -7.67 7.78 9.94
N ARG A 271 -8.67 8.06 10.78
CA ARG A 271 -9.38 9.35 10.78
C ARG A 271 -8.48 10.51 11.17
N ARG A 272 -7.62 10.35 12.17
CA ARG A 272 -6.64 11.39 12.54
C ARG A 272 -5.70 11.72 11.39
N LEU A 273 -5.18 10.70 10.71
CA LEU A 273 -4.35 10.90 9.52
C LEU A 273 -5.12 11.61 8.39
N ALA A 274 -6.39 11.28 8.20
CA ALA A 274 -7.24 11.91 7.19
C ALA A 274 -7.55 13.38 7.52
N VAL A 275 -7.76 13.71 8.79
CA VAL A 275 -7.94 15.10 9.24
C VAL A 275 -6.71 15.95 8.96
N LYS A 276 -5.50 15.42 9.25
CA LYS A 276 -4.24 16.11 8.91
C LYS A 276 -4.09 16.41 7.41
N LEU A 277 -4.66 15.59 6.52
CA LEU A 277 -4.66 15.87 5.07
C LEU A 277 -5.54 17.06 4.69
N MET A 278 -6.61 17.31 5.45
CA MET A 278 -7.62 18.31 5.12
C MET A 278 -7.35 19.68 5.76
N GLU A 279 -6.53 19.73 6.81
CA GLU A 279 -6.24 20.95 7.57
C GLU A 279 -5.08 21.79 7.02
N ASP A 280 -4.21 21.18 6.21
CA ASP A 280 -3.02 21.81 5.59
C ASP A 280 -3.10 21.75 4.06
#